data_AF-A0A2G6HJX0-F1
#
_entry.id   AF-A0A2G6HJX0-F1
#
_cell.length_a   1.000
_cell.length_b   1.000
_cell.length_c   1.000
_cell.angle_alpha   90.00
_cell.angle_beta   90.00
_cell.angle_gamma   90.00
#
_symmetry.space_group_name_H-M   'P 1'
#
loop_
_entity.id
_entity.type
_entity.pdbx_description
1 polymer ?
#
loop_
_entity_poly.entity_id
_entity_poly.type
_entity_poly.pdbx_seq_one_letter_code
_entity_poly.pdbx_strand_id
1 'polypeptide(L)'
;NDLAYESQSRNSVIRQTLSGAVQSIKPKLTQLAIASRDQVTAIEQLGSDAIQSFNQANNNVALHSADGTLLRGEVLARWQDFVGTGDFMRAIEQNFSWLRDRVTGVFRTSVEVDKVQVAVGAGLEALVVEEGAAACERAETAWRSSPAGRYLLERNPGLSQVSDGFNEKVTRQIRGWQQDVLELVSDQGQARRSKARLLAFGTNGLGVALMIVIFASTGGLTGAEIGVAGGTSVLAQRLLEVVFGENAIRDLAKEAKEKLDARIKAVFDAELARYQKAIDDVDIAFESADRIESALSTISDAAIAKLFTAGVETEPKITTDIAISDEPAR
;
A
#
# COMPACT_ATOMS: atom_id res chain seq x y z
N ASN A 1 20.95 69.28 -25.87
CA ASN A 1 21.87 68.23 -25.40
C ASN A 1 21.56 67.73 -23.99
N ASP A 2 21.18 68.58 -23.02
CA ASP A 2 20.87 68.13 -21.64
C ASP A 2 19.72 67.13 -21.51
N LEU A 3 18.60 67.32 -22.24
CA LEU A 3 17.44 66.42 -22.17
C LEU A 3 17.74 65.00 -22.67
N ALA A 4 18.64 64.85 -23.65
CA ALA A 4 19.05 63.55 -24.18
C ALA A 4 19.96 62.81 -23.19
N TYR A 5 20.90 63.53 -22.57
CA TYR A 5 21.78 63.02 -21.51
C TYR A 5 21.01 62.59 -20.26
N GLU A 6 20.01 63.37 -19.83
CA GLU A 6 19.17 63.03 -18.68
C GLU A 6 18.31 61.78 -18.95
N SER A 7 17.82 61.61 -20.17
CA SER A 7 17.05 60.44 -20.59
C SER A 7 17.90 59.17 -20.69
N GLN A 8 19.15 59.29 -21.17
CA GLN A 8 20.13 58.19 -21.17
C GLN A 8 20.54 57.77 -19.74
N SER A 9 20.77 58.74 -18.86
CA SER A 9 21.11 58.49 -17.45
C SER A 9 19.97 57.79 -16.71
N ARG A 10 18.71 58.23 -16.88
CA ARG A 10 17.53 57.55 -16.32
C ARG A 10 17.38 56.12 -16.83
N ASN A 11 17.55 55.89 -18.13
CA ASN A 11 17.49 54.55 -18.70
C ASN A 11 18.58 53.62 -18.13
N SER A 12 19.79 54.14 -17.91
CA SER A 12 20.88 53.39 -17.28
C SER A 12 20.52 52.96 -15.86
N VAL A 13 20.01 53.88 -15.03
CA VAL A 13 19.58 53.57 -13.66
C VAL A 13 18.44 52.55 -13.64
N ILE A 14 17.44 52.69 -14.52
CA ILE A 14 16.33 51.73 -14.64
C ILE A 14 16.84 50.33 -14.99
N ARG A 15 17.78 50.22 -15.94
CA ARG A 15 18.40 48.93 -16.31
C ARG A 15 19.22 48.33 -15.17
N GLN A 16 20.00 49.15 -14.46
CA GLN A 16 20.78 48.73 -13.28
C GLN A 16 19.86 48.16 -12.19
N THR A 17 18.78 48.88 -11.85
CA THR A 17 17.82 48.44 -10.84
C THR A 17 17.06 47.18 -11.26
N LEU A 18 16.64 47.09 -12.53
CA LEU A 18 15.98 45.89 -13.07
C LEU A 18 16.93 44.68 -13.05
N SER A 19 18.18 44.86 -13.46
CA SER A 19 19.20 43.80 -13.41
C SER A 19 19.46 43.34 -11.98
N GLY A 20 19.60 44.27 -11.04
CA GLY A 20 19.75 43.96 -9.62
C GLY A 20 18.54 43.21 -9.04
N ALA A 21 17.32 43.62 -9.41
CA ALA A 21 16.09 42.94 -9.00
C ALA A 21 16.04 41.50 -9.54
N VAL A 22 16.31 41.30 -10.83
CA VAL A 22 16.36 39.96 -11.46
C VAL A 22 17.42 39.09 -10.79
N GLN A 23 18.62 39.63 -10.56
CA GLN A 23 19.73 38.90 -9.95
C GLN A 23 19.44 38.53 -8.48
N SER A 24 18.64 39.35 -7.77
CA SER A 24 18.21 39.06 -6.40
C SER A 24 17.11 38.00 -6.28
N ILE A 25 16.28 37.85 -7.31
CA ILE A 25 15.15 36.90 -7.34
C ILE A 25 15.61 35.51 -7.76
N LYS A 26 16.60 35.41 -8.67
CA LYS A 26 17.08 34.14 -9.22
C LYS A 26 17.43 33.10 -8.13
N PRO A 27 18.22 33.39 -7.08
CA PRO A 27 18.53 32.42 -6.04
C PRO A 27 17.28 31.93 -5.27
N LYS A 28 16.30 32.81 -5.05
CA LYS A 28 15.05 32.48 -4.36
C LYS A 28 14.19 31.53 -5.18
N LEU A 29 14.06 31.79 -6.47
CA LEU A 29 13.34 30.89 -7.39
C LEU A 29 14.03 29.54 -7.51
N THR A 30 15.37 29.49 -7.53
CA THR A 30 16.11 28.22 -7.54
C THR A 30 15.86 27.42 -6.26
N GLN A 31 15.90 28.07 -5.09
CA GLN A 31 15.55 27.41 -3.83
C GLN A 31 14.11 26.89 -3.83
N LEU A 32 13.17 27.65 -4.40
CA LEU A 32 11.78 27.23 -4.51
C LEU A 32 11.60 26.03 -5.45
N ALA A 33 12.31 26.00 -6.58
CA ALA A 33 12.29 24.86 -7.49
C ALA A 33 12.81 23.58 -6.81
N ILE A 34 13.94 23.67 -6.09
CA ILE A 34 14.50 22.55 -5.32
C ILE A 34 13.50 22.08 -4.26
N ALA A 35 12.96 22.99 -3.45
CA ALA A 35 11.99 22.66 -2.42
C ALA A 35 10.72 22.00 -3.00
N SER A 36 10.28 22.45 -4.18
CA SER A 36 9.14 21.84 -4.87
C SER A 36 9.45 20.41 -5.36
N ARG A 37 10.68 20.14 -5.81
CA ARG A 37 11.12 18.79 -6.21
C ARG A 37 11.26 17.85 -5.02
N ASP A 38 11.77 18.37 -3.91
CA ASP A 38 11.86 17.62 -2.64
C ASP A 38 10.46 17.25 -2.14
N GLN A 39 9.47 18.14 -2.30
CA GLN A 39 8.07 17.87 -1.98
C GLN A 39 7.45 16.76 -2.84
N VAL A 40 7.68 16.80 -4.16
CA VAL A 40 7.25 15.72 -5.08
C VAL A 40 7.81 14.37 -4.65
N THR A 41 9.13 14.33 -4.44
CA THR A 41 9.84 13.11 -4.03
C THR A 41 9.33 12.59 -2.68
N ALA A 42 9.05 13.50 -1.74
CA ALA A 42 8.49 13.13 -0.44
C ALA A 42 7.09 12.52 -0.58
N ILE A 43 6.21 13.08 -1.42
CA ILE A 43 4.88 12.51 -1.67
C ILE A 43 4.97 11.10 -2.27
N GLU A 44 5.81 10.92 -3.29
CA GLU A 44 5.99 9.62 -3.94
C GLU A 44 6.49 8.57 -2.94
N GLN A 45 7.46 8.94 -2.10
CA GLN A 45 7.99 8.07 -1.06
C GLN A 45 6.91 7.69 -0.03
N LEU A 46 6.14 8.66 0.47
CA LEU A 46 5.07 8.41 1.45
C LEU A 46 3.99 7.49 0.89
N GLY A 47 3.63 7.68 -0.39
CA GLY A 47 2.69 6.79 -1.10
C GLY A 47 3.24 5.37 -1.22
N SER A 48 4.51 5.24 -1.61
CA SER A 48 5.19 3.94 -1.70
C SER A 48 5.25 3.24 -0.33
N ASP A 49 5.59 3.95 0.75
CA ASP A 49 5.69 3.38 2.10
C ASP A 49 4.35 2.81 2.58
N ALA A 50 3.24 3.52 2.31
CA ALA A 50 1.90 3.04 2.64
C ALA A 50 1.54 1.79 1.81
N ILE A 51 1.77 1.83 0.49
CA ILE A 51 1.52 0.70 -0.42
C ILE A 51 2.29 -0.55 0.04
N GLN A 52 3.60 -0.41 0.33
CA GLN A 52 4.43 -1.50 0.80
C GLN A 52 3.92 -2.08 2.12
N SER A 53 3.46 -1.24 3.03
CA SER A 53 2.95 -1.67 4.34
C SER A 53 1.69 -2.56 4.19
N PHE A 54 0.72 -2.14 3.38
CA PHE A 54 -0.50 -2.94 3.16
C PHE A 54 -0.29 -4.16 2.25
N ASN A 55 0.64 -4.09 1.29
CA ASN A 55 1.03 -5.26 0.50
C ASN A 55 1.70 -6.33 1.37
N GLN A 56 2.55 -5.93 2.30
CA GLN A 56 3.15 -6.86 3.26
C GLN A 56 2.09 -7.49 4.17
N ALA A 57 1.05 -6.74 4.61
CA ALA A 57 -0.06 -7.34 5.35
C ALA A 57 -0.83 -8.38 4.52
N ASN A 58 -1.14 -8.09 3.25
CA ASN A 58 -1.74 -9.08 2.34
C ASN A 58 -0.88 -10.35 2.25
N ASN A 59 0.43 -10.19 2.05
CA ASN A 59 1.37 -11.30 1.96
C ASN A 59 1.45 -12.09 3.28
N ASN A 60 1.51 -11.40 4.41
CA ASN A 60 1.53 -12.02 5.73
C ASN A 60 0.26 -12.82 6.00
N VAL A 61 -0.92 -12.29 5.69
CA VAL A 61 -2.17 -13.05 5.83
C VAL A 61 -2.14 -14.28 4.92
N ALA A 62 -1.65 -14.15 3.68
CA ALA A 62 -1.52 -15.27 2.76
C ALA A 62 -0.55 -16.36 3.28
N LEU A 63 0.55 -15.97 3.92
CA LEU A 63 1.56 -16.87 4.50
C LEU A 63 1.14 -17.46 5.86
N HIS A 64 0.50 -16.70 6.75
CA HIS A 64 0.10 -17.19 8.08
C HIS A 64 -1.19 -18.00 8.06
N SER A 65 -2.08 -17.74 7.10
CA SER A 65 -3.18 -18.67 6.77
C SER A 65 -2.64 -20.04 6.31
N ALA A 66 -1.37 -20.08 5.91
CA ALA A 66 -0.72 -21.23 5.34
C ALA A 66 -0.18 -22.18 6.41
N ASP A 67 0.55 -21.67 7.39
CA ASP A 67 1.36 -22.53 8.23
C ASP A 67 0.59 -23.17 9.40
N GLY A 68 -0.54 -22.63 9.86
CA GLY A 68 -1.21 -23.14 11.07
C GLY A 68 -0.30 -23.12 12.33
N THR A 69 0.89 -22.53 12.25
CA THR A 69 1.93 -22.44 13.28
C THR A 69 1.89 -21.11 14.03
N LEU A 70 0.76 -20.40 14.04
CA LEU A 70 0.48 -19.21 14.87
C LEU A 70 0.50 -19.51 16.40
N LEU A 71 1.37 -20.42 16.86
CA LEU A 71 1.63 -20.77 18.25
C LEU A 71 3.13 -20.92 18.52
N ARG A 72 3.98 -20.08 17.92
CA ARG A 72 5.38 -20.00 18.36
C ARG A 72 5.94 -18.57 18.34
N GLY A 73 5.62 -17.85 19.42
CA GLY A 73 6.70 -17.27 20.22
C GLY A 73 6.80 -15.76 20.34
N GLU A 74 6.20 -14.96 19.45
CA GLU A 74 6.44 -13.50 19.48
C GLU A 74 5.18 -12.65 19.74
N VAL A 75 3.99 -13.15 19.38
CA VAL A 75 2.71 -12.44 19.55
C VAL A 75 2.11 -12.59 20.96
N LEU A 76 2.55 -13.57 21.77
CA LEU A 76 2.05 -13.79 23.14
C LEU A 76 2.36 -12.62 24.09
N ALA A 77 3.39 -11.83 23.80
CA ALA A 77 3.83 -10.72 24.64
C ALA A 77 2.95 -9.46 24.51
N ARG A 78 2.30 -9.24 23.35
CA ARG A 78 1.31 -8.15 23.15
C ARG A 78 -0.15 -8.63 23.31
N TRP A 79 -0.37 -9.94 23.19
CA TRP A 79 -1.65 -10.59 23.46
C TRP A 79 -2.15 -10.39 24.91
N GLN A 80 -1.26 -10.15 25.89
CA GLN A 80 -1.65 -9.94 27.29
C GLN A 80 -2.29 -8.57 27.57
N ASP A 81 -2.00 -7.53 26.78
CA ASP A 81 -2.53 -6.19 27.02
C ASP A 81 -3.95 -5.99 26.43
N PHE A 82 -4.36 -6.85 25.48
CA PHE A 82 -5.69 -6.79 24.86
C PHE A 82 -6.73 -7.75 25.49
N VAL A 83 -6.35 -8.53 26.50
CA VAL A 83 -7.19 -9.57 27.16
C VAL A 83 -7.70 -9.13 28.54
N GLY A 84 -7.86 -7.82 28.76
CA GLY A 84 -8.53 -7.27 29.95
C GLY A 84 -10.03 -7.59 30.07
N THR A 85 -10.63 -8.32 29.12
CA THR A 85 -12.06 -8.66 29.10
C THR A 85 -12.31 -10.13 28.72
N GLY A 86 -11.78 -11.05 29.54
CA GLY A 86 -12.48 -12.22 30.08
C GLY A 86 -12.96 -13.39 29.19
N ASP A 87 -13.23 -13.25 27.89
CA ASP A 87 -13.96 -14.30 27.14
C ASP A 87 -13.12 -15.10 26.12
N PHE A 88 -11.96 -14.59 25.71
CA PHE A 88 -11.13 -15.19 24.67
C PHE A 88 -10.31 -16.41 25.16
N MET A 89 -9.88 -16.41 26.42
CA MET A 89 -8.99 -17.46 26.94
C MET A 89 -9.69 -18.81 27.13
N ARG A 90 -11.02 -18.80 27.33
CA ARG A 90 -11.83 -20.03 27.34
C ARG A 90 -12.00 -20.67 25.96
N ALA A 91 -11.96 -19.90 24.88
CA ALA A 91 -12.13 -20.39 23.52
C ALA A 91 -10.84 -21.00 22.93
N ILE A 92 -9.67 -20.54 23.37
CA ILE A 92 -8.37 -21.06 22.91
C ILE A 92 -7.87 -22.22 23.77
N GLU A 93 -7.95 -22.16 25.10
CA GLU A 93 -7.43 -23.23 25.98
C GLU A 93 -8.22 -24.55 25.86
N GLN A 94 -9.47 -24.53 25.37
CA GLN A 94 -10.28 -25.74 25.19
C GLN A 94 -10.12 -26.41 23.81
N ASN A 95 -9.52 -25.73 22.82
CA ASN A 95 -9.69 -26.12 21.41
C ASN A 95 -8.54 -26.95 20.77
N PHE A 96 -7.47 -27.25 21.50
CA PHE A 96 -6.38 -28.12 20.99
C PHE A 96 -6.28 -29.50 21.67
N SER A 97 -7.04 -29.76 22.75
CA SER A 97 -7.03 -31.06 23.42
C SER A 97 -7.98 -32.09 22.79
N TRP A 98 -9.10 -31.65 22.21
CA TRP A 98 -10.14 -32.54 21.66
C TRP A 98 -9.80 -33.17 20.30
N LEU A 99 -8.84 -32.61 19.56
CA LEU A 99 -8.42 -33.14 18.25
C LEU A 99 -7.75 -34.53 18.36
N ARG A 100 -7.18 -34.87 19.53
CA ARG A 100 -6.56 -36.17 19.79
C ARG A 100 -7.57 -37.26 20.11
N ASP A 101 -8.63 -36.92 20.84
CA ASP A 101 -9.53 -37.91 21.45
C ASP A 101 -10.76 -38.26 20.57
N ARG A 102 -10.93 -37.61 19.40
CA ARG A 102 -12.13 -37.78 18.54
C ARG A 102 -11.88 -38.59 17.25
N VAL A 103 -10.90 -39.49 17.27
CA VAL A 103 -10.60 -40.42 16.16
C VAL A 103 -11.64 -41.57 16.04
N THR A 104 -12.60 -41.69 16.97
CA THR A 104 -13.48 -42.87 17.06
C THR A 104 -14.99 -42.62 16.99
N GLY A 105 -15.48 -41.41 16.65
CA GLY A 105 -16.91 -41.07 16.75
C GLY A 105 -17.60 -40.65 15.46
N VAL A 106 -17.95 -41.59 14.59
CA VAL A 106 -18.92 -41.37 13.49
C VAL A 106 -20.33 -41.22 14.12
N PHE A 107 -21.12 -40.21 13.70
CA PHE A 107 -22.51 -39.87 14.10
C PHE A 107 -22.76 -38.74 15.13
N ARG A 108 -22.19 -37.54 14.95
CA ARG A 108 -22.76 -36.27 15.51
C ARG A 108 -22.60 -35.11 14.51
N THR A 109 -23.39 -35.12 13.44
CA THR A 109 -22.93 -34.64 12.11
C THR A 109 -23.40 -33.26 11.62
N SER A 110 -24.07 -32.40 12.41
CA SER A 110 -24.46 -31.04 11.96
C SER A 110 -24.00 -29.91 12.90
N VAL A 111 -24.38 -29.97 14.18
CA VAL A 111 -24.03 -28.93 15.18
C VAL A 111 -22.51 -28.80 15.40
N GLU A 112 -21.77 -29.89 15.17
CA GLU A 112 -20.31 -29.92 15.34
C GLU A 112 -19.57 -29.28 14.14
N VAL A 113 -20.16 -29.33 12.94
CA VAL A 113 -19.61 -28.72 11.71
C VAL A 113 -19.74 -27.19 11.77
N ASP A 114 -20.89 -26.69 12.22
CA ASP A 114 -21.14 -25.25 12.35
C ASP A 114 -20.15 -24.60 13.34
N LYS A 115 -19.79 -25.30 14.42
CA LYS A 115 -18.78 -24.82 15.38
C LYS A 115 -17.39 -24.70 14.78
N VAL A 116 -16.96 -25.65 13.96
CA VAL A 116 -15.66 -25.61 13.29
C VAL A 116 -15.63 -24.47 12.27
N GLN A 117 -16.70 -24.29 11.49
CA GLN A 117 -16.84 -23.18 10.56
C GLN A 117 -16.70 -21.82 11.27
N VAL A 118 -17.37 -21.66 12.42
CA VAL A 118 -17.27 -20.44 13.23
C VAL A 118 -15.85 -20.24 13.77
N ALA A 119 -15.20 -21.29 14.27
CA ALA A 119 -13.85 -21.20 14.81
C ALA A 119 -12.81 -20.83 13.74
N VAL A 120 -12.88 -21.44 12.55
CA VAL A 120 -12.01 -21.13 11.41
C VAL A 120 -12.22 -19.68 10.94
N GLY A 121 -13.47 -19.23 10.87
CA GLY A 121 -13.79 -17.83 10.58
C GLY A 121 -13.18 -16.87 11.59
N ALA A 122 -13.34 -17.14 12.89
CA ALA A 122 -12.83 -16.29 13.96
C ALA A 122 -11.30 -16.18 13.97
N GLY A 123 -10.58 -17.27 13.69
CA GLY A 123 -9.11 -17.24 13.60
C GLY A 123 -8.59 -16.39 12.44
N LEU A 124 -9.22 -16.52 11.27
CA LEU A 124 -8.90 -15.69 10.11
C LEU A 124 -9.30 -14.22 10.32
N GLU A 125 -10.43 -13.97 10.98
CA GLU A 125 -10.85 -12.61 11.38
C GLU A 125 -9.79 -11.96 12.27
N ALA A 126 -9.32 -12.65 13.31
CA ALA A 126 -8.27 -12.16 14.20
C ALA A 126 -6.96 -11.86 13.45
N LEU A 127 -6.51 -12.77 12.58
CA LEU A 127 -5.29 -12.59 11.79
C LEU A 127 -5.36 -11.36 10.86
N VAL A 128 -6.46 -11.19 10.15
CA VAL A 128 -6.64 -10.03 9.26
C VAL A 128 -6.71 -8.73 10.06
N VAL A 129 -7.34 -8.76 11.24
CA VAL A 129 -7.41 -7.60 12.13
C VAL A 129 -6.03 -7.20 12.62
N GLU A 130 -5.24 -8.18 13.09
CA GLU A 130 -3.88 -7.99 13.56
C GLU A 130 -2.96 -7.44 12.46
N GLU A 131 -2.97 -8.04 11.27
CA GLU A 131 -2.15 -7.58 10.15
C GLU A 131 -2.56 -6.20 9.63
N GLY A 132 -3.85 -5.85 9.71
CA GLY A 132 -4.33 -4.51 9.41
C GLY A 132 -3.79 -3.47 10.38
N ALA A 133 -3.80 -3.76 11.68
CA ALA A 133 -3.21 -2.89 12.70
C ALA A 133 -1.68 -2.77 12.52
N ALA A 134 -1.00 -3.88 12.26
CA ALA A 134 0.44 -3.91 12.00
C ALA A 134 0.82 -3.13 10.73
N ALA A 135 -0.03 -3.14 9.69
CA ALA A 135 0.17 -2.33 8.49
C ALA A 135 0.12 -0.84 8.82
N CYS A 136 -0.83 -0.41 9.66
CA CYS A 136 -0.94 0.97 10.08
C CYS A 136 0.28 1.42 10.91
N GLU A 137 0.73 0.59 11.86
CA GLU A 137 1.94 0.85 12.67
C GLU A 137 3.19 0.95 11.80
N ARG A 138 3.35 0.08 10.80
CA ARG A 138 4.47 0.11 9.85
C ARG A 138 4.44 1.36 8.97
N ALA A 139 3.29 1.71 8.41
CA ALA A 139 3.12 2.91 7.60
C ALA A 139 3.39 4.18 8.42
N GLU A 140 2.87 4.25 9.66
CA GLU A 140 3.16 5.36 10.58
C GLU A 140 4.66 5.46 10.89
N THR A 141 5.31 4.35 11.21
CA THR A 141 6.74 4.32 11.53
C THR A 141 7.58 4.83 10.36
N ALA A 142 7.25 4.40 9.13
CA ALA A 142 7.89 4.90 7.92
C ALA A 142 7.66 6.41 7.75
N TRP A 143 6.42 6.88 7.89
CA TRP A 143 6.07 8.30 7.74
C TRP A 143 6.74 9.19 8.79
N ARG A 144 6.88 8.72 10.04
CA ARG A 144 7.57 9.46 11.12
C ARG A 144 9.03 9.73 10.83
N SER A 145 9.66 8.96 9.94
CA SER A 145 11.06 9.16 9.54
C SER A 145 11.30 10.42 8.71
N SER A 146 10.23 11.01 8.14
CA SER A 146 10.32 12.21 7.31
C SER A 146 9.55 13.41 7.93
N PRO A 147 10.00 14.66 7.69
CA PRO A 147 9.23 15.84 8.09
C PRO A 147 7.83 15.91 7.46
N ALA A 148 7.70 15.54 6.18
CA ALA A 148 6.42 15.56 5.46
C ALA A 148 5.44 14.52 6.02
N GLY A 149 5.92 13.31 6.31
CA GLY A 149 5.08 12.28 6.92
C GLY A 149 4.63 12.65 8.33
N ARG A 150 5.51 13.23 9.16
CA ARG A 150 5.10 13.78 10.48
C ARG A 150 4.01 14.83 10.37
N TYR A 151 4.13 15.76 9.42
CA TYR A 151 3.09 16.76 9.15
C TYR A 151 1.75 16.12 8.77
N LEU A 152 1.75 15.11 7.90
CA LEU A 152 0.53 14.41 7.52
C LEU A 152 -0.11 13.64 8.69
N LEU A 153 0.70 12.99 9.52
CA LEU A 153 0.22 12.25 10.70
C LEU A 153 -0.41 13.18 11.74
N GLU A 154 0.18 14.35 11.98
CA GLU A 154 -0.37 15.38 12.89
C GLU A 154 -1.73 15.88 12.40
N ARG A 155 -1.90 16.06 11.08
CA ARG A 155 -3.15 16.50 10.46
C ARG A 155 -4.20 15.38 10.37
N ASN A 156 -3.78 14.12 10.39
CA ASN A 156 -4.63 12.94 10.22
C ASN A 156 -4.37 11.91 11.34
N PRO A 157 -4.70 12.23 12.61
CA PRO A 157 -4.38 11.38 13.75
C PRO A 157 -5.01 9.98 13.68
N GLY A 158 -6.07 9.81 12.90
CA GLY A 158 -6.70 8.52 12.69
C GLY A 158 -5.90 7.54 11.80
N LEU A 159 -4.86 7.98 11.09
CA LEU A 159 -4.05 7.10 10.22
C LEU A 159 -3.14 6.15 11.00
N SER A 160 -2.89 6.42 12.28
CA SER A 160 -2.12 5.52 13.15
C SER A 160 -2.84 4.22 13.49
N GLN A 161 -4.14 4.14 13.19
CA GLN A 161 -4.99 3.01 13.54
C GLN A 161 -5.88 2.63 12.35
N VAL A 162 -6.35 1.38 12.38
CA VAL A 162 -7.39 0.92 11.45
C VAL A 162 -8.65 1.79 11.57
N SER A 163 -9.41 1.89 10.49
CA SER A 163 -10.60 2.74 10.48
C SER A 163 -11.70 2.24 11.41
N ASP A 164 -12.58 3.15 11.83
CA ASP A 164 -13.82 2.78 12.50
C ASP A 164 -14.64 1.85 11.60
N GLY A 165 -15.10 0.72 12.14
CA GLY A 165 -15.84 -0.27 11.37
C GLY A 165 -14.97 -1.30 10.63
N PHE A 166 -13.64 -1.24 10.77
CA PHE A 166 -12.70 -2.17 10.12
C PHE A 166 -12.97 -3.62 10.53
N ASN A 167 -13.08 -3.89 11.84
CA ASN A 167 -13.34 -5.24 12.35
C ASN A 167 -14.66 -5.80 11.81
N GLU A 168 -15.73 -5.00 11.81
CA GLU A 168 -17.02 -5.41 11.25
C GLU A 168 -16.94 -5.67 9.74
N LYS A 169 -16.12 -4.89 9.01
CA LYS A 169 -15.88 -5.11 7.58
C LYS A 169 -15.13 -6.42 7.35
N VAL A 170 -14.10 -6.72 8.14
CA VAL A 170 -13.37 -8.00 8.12
C VAL A 170 -14.32 -9.17 8.36
N THR A 171 -15.11 -9.13 9.44
CA THR A 171 -16.11 -10.16 9.76
C THR A 171 -17.11 -10.36 8.61
N ARG A 172 -17.63 -9.27 8.01
CA ARG A 172 -18.54 -9.38 6.86
C ARG A 172 -17.88 -10.04 5.65
N GLN A 173 -16.63 -9.69 5.34
CA GLN A 173 -15.92 -10.25 4.20
C GLN A 173 -15.61 -11.74 4.39
N ILE A 174 -15.19 -12.14 5.59
CA ILE A 174 -14.87 -13.54 5.89
C ILE A 174 -16.15 -14.40 5.91
N ARG A 175 -17.25 -13.90 6.48
CA ARG A 175 -18.55 -14.58 6.37
C ARG A 175 -19.02 -14.69 4.93
N GLY A 176 -18.85 -13.63 4.12
CA GLY A 176 -19.15 -13.65 2.69
C GLY A 176 -18.36 -14.73 1.96
N TRP A 177 -17.05 -14.84 2.24
CA TRP A 177 -16.21 -15.92 1.71
C TRP A 177 -16.69 -17.31 2.12
N GLN A 178 -17.07 -17.49 3.39
CA GLN A 178 -17.59 -18.78 3.86
C GLN A 178 -18.86 -19.19 3.10
N GLN A 179 -19.74 -18.23 2.77
CA GLN A 179 -20.91 -18.50 1.93
C GLN A 179 -20.50 -18.86 0.49
N ASP A 180 -19.53 -18.14 -0.10
CA ASP A 180 -19.00 -18.46 -1.43
C ASP A 180 -18.47 -19.90 -1.49
N VAL A 181 -17.76 -20.36 -0.45
CA VAL A 181 -17.24 -21.74 -0.36
C VAL A 181 -18.37 -22.77 -0.32
N LEU A 182 -19.44 -22.51 0.44
CA LEU A 182 -20.59 -23.40 0.52
C LEU A 182 -21.33 -23.48 -0.83
N GLU A 183 -21.43 -22.36 -1.54
CA GLU A 183 -22.03 -22.28 -2.87
C GLU A 183 -21.18 -23.06 -3.89
N LEU A 184 -19.86 -22.86 -3.92
CA LEU A 184 -18.94 -23.59 -4.79
C LEU A 184 -19.06 -25.12 -4.64
N VAL A 185 -19.13 -25.59 -3.39
CA VAL A 185 -19.29 -27.01 -3.06
C VAL A 185 -20.68 -27.53 -3.46
N SER A 186 -21.72 -26.73 -3.27
CA SER A 186 -23.08 -27.06 -3.68
C SER A 186 -23.18 -27.22 -5.21
N ASP A 187 -22.67 -26.25 -5.96
CA ASP A 187 -22.72 -26.22 -7.42
C ASP A 187 -21.96 -27.38 -8.05
N GLN A 188 -20.74 -27.65 -7.56
CA GLN A 188 -19.96 -28.81 -7.99
C GLN A 188 -20.68 -30.13 -7.67
N GLY A 189 -21.38 -30.19 -6.53
CA GLY A 189 -22.19 -31.34 -6.13
C GLY A 189 -23.38 -31.60 -7.06
N GLN A 190 -24.03 -30.55 -7.56
CA GLN A 190 -25.15 -30.66 -8.50
C GLN A 190 -24.69 -31.08 -9.91
N ALA A 191 -23.55 -30.57 -10.38
CA ALA A 191 -23.01 -30.86 -11.71
C ALA A 191 -22.67 -32.35 -11.93
N ARG A 192 -22.29 -33.10 -10.89
CA ARG A 192 -21.82 -34.50 -11.01
C ARG A 192 -22.85 -35.61 -10.77
N ARG A 193 -24.17 -35.34 -10.85
CA ARG A 193 -25.27 -36.35 -10.77
C ARG A 193 -25.17 -37.35 -9.59
N SER A 194 -24.47 -37.03 -8.51
CA SER A 194 -24.26 -37.95 -7.37
C SER A 194 -25.11 -37.53 -6.17
N LYS A 195 -26.43 -37.34 -6.40
CA LYS A 195 -27.41 -36.95 -5.37
C LYS A 195 -27.44 -37.88 -4.15
N ALA A 196 -27.05 -39.15 -4.31
CA ALA A 196 -27.09 -40.15 -3.24
C ALA A 196 -25.99 -40.01 -2.18
N ARG A 197 -24.83 -39.42 -2.51
CA ARG A 197 -23.65 -39.36 -1.60
C ARG A 197 -23.51 -38.01 -0.88
N LEU A 198 -24.00 -36.92 -1.47
CA LEU A 198 -24.14 -35.61 -0.82
C LEU A 198 -25.03 -35.66 0.44
N LEU A 199 -26.00 -36.58 0.48
CA LEU A 199 -26.94 -36.74 1.59
C LEU A 199 -26.30 -37.26 2.88
N ALA A 200 -25.10 -37.88 2.83
CA ALA A 200 -24.45 -38.45 4.02
C ALA A 200 -23.68 -37.42 4.86
N PHE A 201 -23.20 -36.33 4.26
CA PHE A 201 -22.37 -35.30 4.93
C PHE A 201 -22.91 -33.87 4.80
N GLY A 202 -23.78 -33.59 3.83
CA GLY A 202 -24.32 -32.24 3.58
C GLY A 202 -23.29 -31.28 2.97
N THR A 203 -23.78 -30.17 2.41
CA THR A 203 -22.93 -29.10 1.81
C THR A 203 -22.05 -28.42 2.86
N ASN A 204 -22.53 -28.28 4.10
CA ASN A 204 -21.77 -27.67 5.20
C ASN A 204 -20.51 -28.45 5.56
N GLY A 205 -20.60 -29.79 5.67
CA GLY A 205 -19.44 -30.62 6.00
C GLY A 205 -18.37 -30.60 4.91
N LEU A 206 -18.79 -30.61 3.65
CA LEU A 206 -17.88 -30.53 2.49
C LEU A 206 -17.26 -29.12 2.37
N GLY A 207 -18.01 -28.06 2.68
CA GLY A 207 -17.48 -26.70 2.76
C GLY A 207 -16.40 -26.56 3.81
N VAL A 208 -16.64 -27.05 5.04
CA VAL A 208 -15.62 -27.04 6.11
C VAL A 208 -14.41 -27.88 5.72
N ALA A 209 -14.59 -29.05 5.11
CA ALA A 209 -13.47 -29.84 4.61
C ALA A 209 -12.65 -29.08 3.56
N LEU A 210 -13.31 -28.34 2.66
CA LEU A 210 -12.63 -27.54 1.65
C LEU A 210 -11.87 -26.35 2.28
N MET A 211 -12.45 -25.69 3.28
CA MET A 211 -11.75 -24.64 4.06
C MET A 211 -10.48 -25.20 4.71
N ILE A 212 -10.56 -26.36 5.35
CA ILE A 212 -9.39 -27.05 5.94
C ILE A 212 -8.34 -27.35 4.86
N VAL A 213 -8.75 -27.81 3.68
CA VAL A 213 -7.83 -28.05 2.56
C VAL A 213 -7.14 -26.76 2.10
N ILE A 214 -7.85 -25.63 2.00
CA ILE A 214 -7.28 -24.34 1.61
C ILE A 214 -6.16 -23.95 2.58
N PHE A 215 -6.42 -24.00 3.88
CA PHE A 215 -5.42 -23.66 4.91
C PHE A 215 -4.27 -24.67 4.93
N ALA A 216 -4.54 -25.98 4.82
CA ALA A 216 -3.50 -27.01 4.79
C ALA A 216 -2.63 -27.00 3.52
N SER A 217 -3.19 -26.58 2.38
CA SER A 217 -2.52 -26.57 1.08
C SER A 217 -1.56 -25.41 0.88
N THR A 218 -1.67 -24.35 1.69
CA THR A 218 -0.87 -23.15 1.51
C THR A 218 0.47 -23.26 2.28
N GLY A 219 0.53 -23.98 3.41
CA GLY A 219 1.69 -24.07 4.32
C GLY A 219 2.84 -25.00 3.90
N GLY A 220 3.07 -25.18 2.60
CA GLY A 220 4.22 -25.96 2.11
C GLY A 220 4.22 -27.47 2.42
N LEU A 221 3.15 -28.04 2.98
CA LEU A 221 3.02 -29.47 3.30
C LEU A 221 2.85 -30.39 2.07
N THR A 222 3.16 -29.91 0.86
CA THR A 222 2.85 -30.58 -0.40
C THR A 222 3.85 -31.66 -0.83
N GLY A 223 4.69 -32.26 0.03
CA GLY A 223 5.53 -33.32 -0.54
C GLY A 223 6.47 -34.21 0.26
N ALA A 224 6.90 -33.92 1.49
CA ALA A 224 7.98 -34.75 2.09
C ALA A 224 7.82 -35.16 3.56
N GLU A 225 6.92 -34.56 4.33
CA GLU A 225 6.81 -34.81 5.78
C GLU A 225 5.44 -35.37 6.19
N ILE A 226 4.72 -35.97 5.23
CA ILE A 226 3.47 -36.70 5.44
C ILE A 226 3.79 -38.03 6.13
N GLY A 227 4.20 -37.97 7.39
CA GLY A 227 4.50 -39.16 8.18
C GLY A 227 4.11 -39.04 9.64
N VAL A 228 4.23 -37.85 10.26
CA VAL A 228 4.19 -37.77 11.73
C VAL A 228 3.34 -36.63 12.30
N ALA A 229 2.92 -35.61 11.52
CA ALA A 229 2.28 -34.42 12.08
C ALA A 229 0.82 -34.10 11.65
N GLY A 230 0.23 -34.77 10.64
CA GLY A 230 -1.04 -34.31 10.04
C GLY A 230 -2.07 -35.41 9.78
N GLY A 231 -2.89 -35.75 10.78
CA GLY A 231 -3.98 -36.75 10.62
C GLY A 231 -5.29 -36.20 10.03
N THR A 232 -5.53 -34.88 10.07
CA THR A 232 -6.83 -34.27 9.74
C THR A 232 -6.98 -33.83 8.28
N SER A 233 -5.91 -33.36 7.63
CA SER A 233 -5.92 -32.98 6.20
C SER A 233 -6.13 -34.17 5.29
N VAL A 234 -5.54 -35.32 5.62
CA VAL A 234 -5.69 -36.58 4.88
C VAL A 234 -7.14 -37.05 4.89
N LEU A 235 -7.85 -36.93 6.01
CA LEU A 235 -9.27 -37.29 6.10
C LEU A 235 -10.15 -36.31 5.30
N ALA A 236 -9.92 -34.99 5.42
CA ALA A 236 -10.68 -34.00 4.65
C ALA A 236 -10.47 -34.16 3.13
N GLN A 237 -9.23 -34.37 2.68
CA GLN A 237 -8.91 -34.64 1.29
C GLN A 237 -9.56 -35.93 0.79
N ARG A 238 -9.48 -37.03 1.55
CA ARG A 238 -10.11 -38.32 1.16
C ARG A 238 -11.63 -38.20 1.08
N LEU A 239 -12.26 -37.47 2.00
CA LEU A 239 -13.71 -37.22 1.96
C LEU A 239 -14.12 -36.45 0.70
N LEU A 240 -13.38 -35.39 0.36
CA LEU A 240 -13.65 -34.59 -0.84
C LEU A 240 -13.31 -35.35 -2.13
N GLU A 241 -12.26 -36.16 -2.15
CA GLU A 241 -11.81 -36.97 -3.30
C GLU A 241 -12.86 -38.02 -3.68
N VAL A 242 -13.45 -38.68 -2.68
CA VAL A 242 -14.52 -39.67 -2.89
C VAL A 242 -15.79 -39.04 -3.48
N VAL A 243 -16.02 -37.74 -3.26
CA VAL A 243 -17.23 -37.03 -3.70
C VAL A 243 -17.01 -36.27 -5.03
N PHE A 244 -15.87 -35.59 -5.19
CA PHE A 244 -15.61 -34.66 -6.28
C PHE A 244 -14.50 -35.13 -7.25
N GLY A 245 -13.58 -35.97 -6.78
CA GLY A 245 -12.35 -36.34 -7.48
C GLY A 245 -11.21 -35.31 -7.27
N GLU A 246 -9.97 -35.80 -7.25
CA GLU A 246 -8.77 -35.02 -6.86
C GLU A 246 -8.59 -33.69 -7.61
N ASN A 247 -8.69 -33.70 -8.95
CA ASN A 247 -8.53 -32.49 -9.76
C ASN A 247 -9.58 -31.42 -9.43
N ALA A 248 -10.83 -31.83 -9.18
CA ALA A 248 -11.90 -30.88 -8.85
C ALA A 248 -11.69 -30.21 -7.50
N ILE A 249 -11.09 -30.90 -6.52
CA ILE A 249 -10.77 -30.30 -5.22
C ILE A 249 -9.72 -29.22 -5.38
N ARG A 250 -8.69 -29.48 -6.20
CA ARG A 250 -7.62 -28.52 -6.45
C ARG A 250 -8.17 -27.25 -7.08
N ASP A 251 -9.04 -27.39 -8.08
CA ASP A 251 -9.66 -26.26 -8.77
C ASP A 251 -10.58 -25.48 -7.82
N LEU A 252 -11.42 -26.16 -7.04
CA LEU A 252 -12.30 -25.54 -6.04
C LEU A 252 -11.52 -24.82 -4.93
N ALA A 253 -10.46 -25.45 -4.41
CA ALA A 253 -9.62 -24.86 -3.38
C ALA A 253 -8.90 -23.61 -3.91
N LYS A 254 -8.41 -23.66 -5.14
CA LYS A 254 -7.80 -22.51 -5.81
C LYS A 254 -8.80 -21.37 -5.98
N GLU A 255 -9.99 -21.64 -6.52
CA GLU A 255 -11.03 -20.63 -6.71
C GLU A 255 -11.47 -20.00 -5.38
N ALA A 256 -11.73 -20.83 -4.36
CA ALA A 256 -12.09 -20.35 -3.03
C ALA A 256 -10.99 -19.50 -2.39
N LYS A 257 -9.72 -19.85 -2.59
CA LYS A 257 -8.56 -19.08 -2.11
C LYS A 257 -8.44 -17.74 -2.83
N GLU A 258 -8.60 -17.71 -4.15
CA GLU A 258 -8.61 -16.46 -4.94
C GLU A 258 -9.72 -15.51 -4.48
N LYS A 259 -10.92 -16.04 -4.17
CA LYS A 259 -12.02 -15.24 -3.59
C LYS A 259 -11.66 -14.69 -2.20
N LEU A 260 -11.01 -15.48 -1.35
CA LEU A 260 -10.55 -15.03 -0.03
C LEU A 260 -9.53 -13.89 -0.16
N ASP A 261 -8.52 -14.07 -1.00
CA ASP A 261 -7.44 -13.10 -1.20
C ASP A 261 -7.97 -11.79 -1.78
N ALA A 262 -8.90 -11.86 -2.73
CA ALA A 262 -9.56 -10.67 -3.27
C ALA A 262 -10.34 -9.89 -2.20
N ARG A 263 -11.03 -10.59 -1.29
CA ARG A 263 -11.79 -9.98 -0.20
C ARG A 263 -10.89 -9.33 0.85
N ILE A 264 -9.81 -9.99 1.25
CA ILE A 264 -8.82 -9.44 2.18
C ILE A 264 -8.14 -8.21 1.55
N LYS A 265 -7.72 -8.32 0.29
CA LYS A 265 -7.14 -7.20 -0.45
C LYS A 265 -8.08 -6.00 -0.48
N ALA A 266 -9.37 -6.20 -0.74
CA ALA A 266 -10.35 -5.12 -0.74
C ALA A 266 -10.57 -4.46 0.64
N VAL A 267 -10.28 -5.17 1.74
CA VAL A 267 -10.27 -4.59 3.09
C VAL A 267 -9.06 -3.68 3.25
N PHE A 268 -7.86 -4.17 2.97
CA PHE A 268 -6.62 -3.40 3.12
C PHE A 268 -6.50 -2.25 2.11
N ASP A 269 -6.98 -2.41 0.88
CA ASP A 269 -6.98 -1.35 -0.13
C ASP A 269 -7.84 -0.15 0.32
N ALA A 270 -8.90 -0.38 1.10
CA ALA A 270 -9.70 0.70 1.66
C ALA A 270 -8.99 1.44 2.80
N GLU A 271 -8.16 0.74 3.59
CA GLU A 271 -7.29 1.40 4.57
C GLU A 271 -6.20 2.21 3.86
N LEU A 272 -5.55 1.62 2.86
CA LEU A 272 -4.55 2.30 2.02
C LEU A 272 -5.10 3.58 1.37
N ALA A 273 -6.36 3.54 0.90
CA ALA A 273 -7.02 4.71 0.32
C ALA A 273 -7.11 5.91 1.28
N ARG A 274 -7.09 5.68 2.60
CA ARG A 274 -7.06 6.77 3.60
C ARG A 274 -5.72 7.50 3.59
N TYR A 275 -4.61 6.78 3.43
CA TYR A 275 -3.28 7.36 3.31
C TYR A 275 -3.13 8.11 1.99
N GLN A 276 -3.61 7.52 0.88
CA GLN A 276 -3.62 8.17 -0.43
C GLN A 276 -4.42 9.48 -0.38
N LYS A 277 -5.63 9.45 0.21
CA LYS A 277 -6.42 10.66 0.40
C LYS A 277 -5.70 11.73 1.23
N ALA A 278 -5.02 11.34 2.31
CA ALA A 278 -4.27 12.28 3.13
C ALA A 278 -3.10 12.94 2.37
N ILE A 279 -2.48 12.22 1.44
CA ILE A 279 -1.47 12.74 0.52
C ILE A 279 -2.12 13.68 -0.50
N ASP A 280 -3.23 13.27 -1.13
CA ASP A 280 -3.93 14.03 -2.16
C ASP A 280 -4.55 15.34 -1.63
N ASP A 281 -4.98 15.35 -0.36
CA ASP A 281 -5.49 16.54 0.32
C ASP A 281 -4.41 17.62 0.56
N VAL A 282 -3.13 17.27 0.38
CA VAL A 282 -2.05 18.25 0.31
C VAL A 282 -1.97 18.76 -1.12
N ASP A 283 -2.60 19.92 -1.35
CA ASP A 283 -2.51 20.68 -2.59
C ASP A 283 -1.07 21.19 -2.80
N ILE A 284 -0.19 20.31 -3.27
CA ILE A 284 1.10 20.70 -3.81
C ILE A 284 0.83 21.03 -5.25
N ALA A 285 0.96 22.29 -5.63
CA ALA A 285 0.91 22.69 -7.02
C ALA A 285 2.14 22.08 -7.74
N PHE A 286 2.05 20.80 -8.12
CA PHE A 286 3.06 20.03 -8.85
C PHE A 286 3.48 20.74 -10.14
N GLU A 287 2.55 21.48 -10.76
CA GLU A 287 2.84 22.36 -11.90
C GLU A 287 3.81 23.50 -11.57
N SER A 288 4.07 23.80 -10.31
CA SER A 288 4.90 24.94 -9.92
C SER A 288 6.38 24.70 -10.16
N ALA A 289 6.91 23.49 -9.95
CA ALA A 289 8.36 23.22 -10.11
C ALA A 289 8.82 23.48 -11.54
N ASP A 290 8.22 22.80 -12.52
CA ASP A 290 8.56 22.92 -13.94
C ASP A 290 8.26 24.33 -14.48
N ARG A 291 7.18 24.98 -14.01
CA ARG A 291 6.89 26.37 -14.36
C ARG A 291 7.92 27.34 -13.77
N ILE A 292 8.39 27.12 -12.55
CA ILE A 292 9.42 27.95 -11.91
C ILE A 292 10.75 27.77 -12.65
N GLU A 293 11.13 26.54 -13.00
CA GLU A 293 12.35 26.25 -13.76
C GLU A 293 12.28 26.85 -15.19
N SER A 294 11.14 26.69 -15.87
CA SER A 294 10.92 27.30 -17.19
C SER A 294 10.96 28.83 -17.13
N ALA A 295 10.36 29.43 -16.09
CA ALA A 295 10.45 30.87 -15.85
C ALA A 295 11.89 31.32 -15.55
N LEU A 296 12.64 30.54 -14.78
CA LEU A 296 14.07 30.78 -14.48
C LEU A 296 14.96 30.72 -15.72
N SER A 297 14.73 29.76 -16.61
CA SER A 297 15.41 29.66 -17.91
C SER A 297 15.10 30.89 -18.74
N THR A 298 13.82 31.23 -18.92
CA THR A 298 13.38 32.39 -19.70
C THR A 298 14.01 33.70 -19.20
N ILE A 299 14.07 33.89 -17.87
CA ILE A 299 14.70 35.07 -17.26
C ILE A 299 16.21 35.07 -17.49
N SER A 300 16.87 33.92 -17.37
CA SER A 300 18.32 33.80 -17.59
C SER A 300 18.68 34.07 -19.05
N ASP A 301 17.94 33.52 -20.00
CA ASP A 301 18.15 33.70 -21.44
C ASP A 301 17.92 35.15 -21.85
N ALA A 302 16.87 35.80 -21.32
CA ALA A 302 16.59 37.22 -21.56
C ALA A 302 17.67 38.14 -20.96
N ALA A 303 18.22 37.80 -19.79
CA ALA A 303 19.32 38.54 -19.17
C ALA A 303 20.62 38.41 -19.97
N ILE A 304 20.94 37.21 -20.44
CA ILE A 304 22.10 36.94 -21.30
C ILE A 304 21.97 37.70 -22.63
N ALA A 305 20.81 37.61 -23.29
CA ALA A 305 20.56 38.31 -24.56
C ALA A 305 20.75 39.83 -24.44
N LYS A 306 20.28 40.44 -23.33
CA LYS A 306 20.46 41.88 -23.07
C LYS A 306 21.91 42.28 -22.83
N LEU A 307 22.69 41.45 -22.12
CA LEU A 307 24.12 41.69 -21.90
C LEU A 307 24.90 41.67 -23.22
N PHE A 308 24.57 40.74 -24.11
CA PHE A 308 25.18 40.67 -25.45
C PHE A 308 24.83 41.89 -26.33
N THR A 309 23.59 42.35 -26.34
CA THR A 309 23.22 43.56 -27.10
C THR A 309 23.84 44.85 -26.53
N ALA A 310 24.09 44.92 -25.22
CA ALA A 310 24.69 46.10 -24.59
C ALA A 310 26.20 46.22 -24.83
N GLY A 311 26.92 45.10 -24.96
CA GLY A 311 28.36 45.09 -25.28
C GLY A 311 28.69 45.53 -26.71
N VAL A 312 27.70 45.50 -27.62
CA VAL A 312 27.87 45.92 -29.02
C VAL A 312 27.71 47.44 -29.21
N GLU A 313 27.05 48.15 -28.29
CA GLU A 313 26.87 49.61 -28.38
C GLU A 313 28.04 50.42 -27.78
N THR A 314 29.02 49.79 -27.13
CA THR A 314 30.11 50.47 -26.40
C THR A 314 31.48 50.44 -27.09
N GLU A 315 31.54 50.32 -28.41
CA GLU A 315 32.79 50.58 -29.13
C GLU A 315 32.93 52.09 -29.39
N PRO A 316 33.87 52.81 -28.74
CA PRO A 316 34.08 54.21 -29.05
C PRO A 316 34.66 54.29 -30.47
N LYS A 317 33.98 54.99 -31.37
CA LYS A 317 34.59 55.45 -32.63
C LYS A 317 35.77 56.35 -32.26
N ILE A 318 36.97 55.77 -32.22
CA ILE A 318 38.22 56.52 -32.26
C ILE A 318 38.24 57.18 -33.64
N THR A 319 37.74 58.41 -33.70
CA THR A 319 37.88 59.26 -34.90
C THR A 319 39.28 59.82 -34.83
N THR A 320 40.22 59.13 -35.47
CA THR A 320 41.58 59.60 -35.65
C THR A 320 41.56 60.74 -36.66
N ASP A 321 41.39 61.98 -36.19
CA ASP A 321 41.69 63.17 -37.00
C ASP A 321 43.21 63.28 -37.14
N ILE A 322 43.74 62.62 -38.17
CA ILE A 322 45.09 62.85 -38.67
C ILE A 322 45.00 64.00 -39.67
N ALA A 323 45.20 65.23 -39.20
CA ALA A 323 45.46 66.35 -40.07
C ALA A 323 46.87 66.19 -40.66
N ILE A 324 46.94 65.72 -41.91
CA ILE A 324 48.14 65.77 -42.75
C ILE A 324 48.26 67.21 -43.25
N SER A 325 49.14 68.01 -42.63
CA SER A 325 49.61 69.26 -43.22
C SER A 325 50.84 68.95 -44.08
N ASP A 326 50.62 68.83 -45.39
CA ASP A 326 51.66 68.94 -46.40
C ASP A 326 52.06 70.41 -46.54
N GLU A 327 53.33 70.74 -46.28
CA GLU A 327 53.95 71.91 -46.90
C GLU A 327 55.43 71.60 -47.25
N PRO A 328 55.87 71.88 -48.49
CA PRO A 328 57.12 71.33 -49.04
C PRO A 328 58.32 72.24 -48.81
N ALA A 329 59.51 71.62 -48.89
CA ALA A 329 60.80 72.28 -48.78
C ALA A 329 61.05 73.34 -49.88
N ARG A 330 61.34 74.58 -49.46
CA ARG A 330 62.57 75.35 -49.77
C ARG A 330 62.64 76.66 -49.01
#